data_AF-A0AAV5DRW5-F1
#
_entry.id   AF-A0AAV5DRW5-F1
#
_cell.length_a   1.000
_cell.length_b   1.000
_cell.length_c   1.000
_cell.angle_alpha   90.00
_cell.angle_beta   90.00
_cell.angle_gamma   90.00
#
_symmetry.space_group_name_H-M   'P 1'
#
loop_
_entity.id
_entity.type
_entity.pdbx_description
1 polymer ?
#
loop_
_entity_poly.entity_id
_entity_poly.type
_entity_poly.pdbx_seq_one_letter_code
_entity_poly.pdbx_strand_id
1 'polypeptide(L)'
;MIEYETVAEAEASLGRALTWAETKWFEYSAAMPDYWLYCHTTIIVFVVYTLAPLPLLLLETFAPALVLPYKLQPKVLLPPTVSLRCFAEAAFFFIFAVPLQIIFHPAVAKVYQMMGTRMGLPLPSVNEIAAQLLVYSLVEDYLSYWIHRLLHTKWGYEKIHRVHHEFTAPTGFAMSYSHWAENLALSVPALVGPSIVPCHITTHWLWFTFRLIEGINIHSG
;
A
#
# COMPACT_ATOMS: atom_id res chain seq x y z
N MET A 1 -14.58 4.40 13.84
CA MET A 1 -15.28 4.97 15.00
C MET A 1 -14.76 4.28 16.22
N ILE A 2 -14.15 5.05 17.10
CA ILE A 2 -13.79 4.61 18.44
C ILE A 2 -15.08 4.44 19.21
N GLU A 3 -15.28 3.27 19.78
CA GLU A 3 -16.55 2.89 20.39
C GLU A 3 -16.68 3.34 21.85
N TYR A 4 -15.59 3.83 22.44
CA TYR A 4 -15.50 4.13 23.87
C TYR A 4 -15.08 5.59 24.11
N GLU A 5 -15.68 6.22 25.11
CA GLU A 5 -15.35 7.59 25.52
C GLU A 5 -14.17 7.64 26.50
N THR A 6 -13.95 6.55 27.26
CA THR A 6 -12.89 6.48 28.28
C THR A 6 -12.17 5.13 28.29
N VAL A 7 -10.95 5.12 28.83
CA VAL A 7 -10.19 3.89 29.07
C VAL A 7 -10.96 2.94 29.99
N ALA A 8 -11.58 3.45 31.06
CA ALA A 8 -12.35 2.64 32.00
C ALA A 8 -13.54 1.93 31.34
N GLU A 9 -14.23 2.62 30.42
CA GLU A 9 -15.31 2.03 29.62
C GLU A 9 -14.80 0.93 28.69
N ALA A 10 -13.69 1.18 28.00
CA ALA A 10 -13.05 0.19 27.13
C ALA A 10 -12.62 -1.06 27.91
N GLU A 11 -11.98 -0.89 29.08
CA GLU A 11 -11.55 -1.99 29.95
C GLU A 11 -12.73 -2.79 30.51
N ALA A 12 -13.81 -2.09 30.90
CA ALA A 12 -15.04 -2.73 31.36
C ALA A 12 -15.69 -3.55 30.25
N SER A 13 -15.73 -3.03 29.01
CA SER A 13 -16.28 -3.72 27.84
C SER A 13 -15.45 -4.95 27.45
N LEU A 14 -14.12 -4.85 27.50
CA LEU A 14 -13.21 -5.95 27.16
C LEU A 14 -13.07 -6.98 28.28
N GLY A 15 -13.51 -6.67 29.50
CA GLY A 15 -13.36 -7.52 30.68
C GLY A 15 -11.90 -7.70 31.13
N ARG A 16 -11.00 -6.80 30.70
CA ARG A 16 -9.57 -6.81 31.04
C ARG A 16 -8.98 -5.41 30.91
N ALA A 17 -7.85 -5.18 31.57
CA ALA A 17 -7.06 -3.97 31.37
C ALA A 17 -6.57 -3.86 29.91
N LEU A 18 -6.43 -2.63 29.43
CA LEU A 18 -5.82 -2.37 28.12
C LEU A 18 -4.33 -2.70 28.17
N THR A 19 -3.83 -3.29 27.09
CA THR A 19 -2.38 -3.37 26.88
C THR A 19 -1.82 -1.98 26.62
N TRP A 20 -0.51 -1.79 26.82
CA TRP A 20 0.17 -0.52 26.51
C TRP A 20 -0.11 -0.03 25.08
N ALA A 21 -0.11 -0.94 24.10
CA ALA A 21 -0.37 -0.62 22.70
C ALA A 21 -1.81 -0.17 22.47
N GLU A 22 -2.78 -0.83 23.13
CA GLU A 22 -4.19 -0.44 23.08
C GLU A 22 -4.44 0.90 23.75
N THR A 23 -3.80 1.19 24.88
CA THR A 23 -3.87 2.51 25.52
C THR A 23 -3.33 3.59 24.60
N LYS A 24 -2.15 3.37 24.00
CA LYS A 24 -1.55 4.35 23.07
C LYS A 24 -2.40 4.54 21.81
N TRP A 25 -2.96 3.46 21.28
CA TRP A 25 -3.89 3.53 20.16
C TRP A 25 -5.14 4.32 20.52
N PHE A 26 -5.74 4.06 21.67
CA PHE A 26 -6.92 4.77 22.16
C PHE A 26 -6.64 6.26 22.34
N GLU A 27 -5.57 6.63 23.04
CA GLU A 27 -5.16 8.04 23.24
C GLU A 27 -4.95 8.76 21.92
N TYR A 28 -4.26 8.12 20.98
CA TYR A 28 -3.98 8.68 19.66
C TYR A 28 -5.24 8.83 18.84
N SER A 29 -5.99 7.75 18.66
CA SER A 29 -7.18 7.74 17.82
C SER A 29 -8.27 8.67 18.37
N ALA A 30 -8.42 8.77 19.70
CA ALA A 30 -9.44 9.63 20.33
C ALA A 30 -9.13 11.14 20.19
N ALA A 31 -7.88 11.50 19.95
CA ALA A 31 -7.46 12.88 19.78
C ALA A 31 -7.74 13.46 18.36
N MET A 32 -8.26 12.65 17.43
CA MET A 32 -8.43 13.03 16.03
C MET A 32 -9.75 12.53 15.44
N PRO A 33 -10.27 13.20 14.40
CA PRO A 33 -11.39 12.67 13.63
C PRO A 33 -11.03 11.36 12.93
N ASP A 34 -11.98 10.42 12.85
CA ASP A 34 -11.82 9.14 12.15
C ASP A 34 -11.24 9.26 10.73
N TYR A 35 -11.62 10.32 9.98
CA TYR A 35 -11.15 10.48 8.61
C TYR A 35 -9.63 10.67 8.51
N TRP A 36 -9.00 11.13 9.58
CA TRP A 36 -7.55 11.27 9.67
C TRP A 36 -6.87 9.89 9.64
N LEU A 37 -7.47 8.86 10.25
CA LEU A 37 -6.96 7.49 10.21
C LEU A 37 -6.97 6.91 8.79
N TYR A 38 -7.95 7.27 7.95
CA TYR A 38 -7.94 6.87 6.54
C TYR A 38 -6.80 7.54 5.75
N CYS A 39 -6.50 8.80 6.07
CA CYS A 39 -5.42 9.55 5.42
C CYS A 39 -4.03 8.94 5.72
N HIS A 40 -3.86 8.31 6.88
CA HIS A 40 -2.62 7.60 7.22
C HIS A 40 -2.28 6.51 6.23
N THR A 41 -3.27 5.81 5.67
CA THR A 41 -3.01 4.79 4.64
C THR A 41 -2.27 5.41 3.46
N THR A 42 -2.73 6.56 2.96
CA THR A 42 -2.09 7.28 1.84
C THR A 42 -0.70 7.80 2.20
N ILE A 43 -0.54 8.34 3.41
CA ILE A 43 0.76 8.84 3.89
C ILE A 43 1.76 7.69 4.01
N ILE A 44 1.36 6.57 4.60
CA ILE A 44 2.20 5.39 4.77
C ILE A 44 2.61 4.84 3.40
N VAL A 45 1.67 4.67 2.47
CA VAL A 45 1.98 4.23 1.11
C VAL A 45 2.95 5.20 0.42
N PHE A 46 2.77 6.52 0.55
CA PHE A 46 3.68 7.49 -0.03
C PHE A 46 5.09 7.40 0.57
N VAL A 47 5.19 7.30 1.90
CA VAL A 47 6.48 7.17 2.61
C VAL A 47 7.19 5.88 2.21
N VAL A 48 6.47 4.75 2.19
CA VAL A 48 7.06 3.45 1.80
C VAL A 48 7.48 3.48 0.32
N TYR A 49 6.66 4.04 -0.58
CA TYR A 49 7.01 4.18 -2.00
C TYR A 49 8.25 5.05 -2.19
N THR A 50 8.38 6.10 -1.39
CA THR A 50 9.54 7.00 -1.44
C THR A 50 10.80 6.33 -0.90
N LEU A 51 10.71 5.63 0.22
CA LEU A 51 11.88 5.16 0.96
C LEU A 51 12.35 3.76 0.55
N ALA A 52 11.44 2.82 0.28
CA ALA A 52 11.78 1.42 0.03
C ALA A 52 12.69 1.20 -1.20
N PRO A 53 12.57 1.95 -2.32
CA PRO A 53 13.47 1.79 -3.46
C PRO A 53 14.85 2.46 -3.24
N LEU A 54 15.00 3.39 -2.29
CA LEU A 54 16.22 4.20 -2.14
C LEU A 54 17.48 3.38 -1.84
N PRO A 55 17.47 2.39 -0.92
CA PRO A 55 18.68 1.62 -0.64
C PRO A 55 19.25 0.97 -1.91
N LEU A 56 18.40 0.37 -2.74
CA LEU A 56 18.83 -0.26 -3.97
C LEU A 56 19.29 0.78 -5.00
N LEU A 57 18.56 1.88 -5.18
CA LEU A 57 18.97 2.96 -6.09
C LEU A 57 20.34 3.56 -5.72
N LEU A 58 20.59 3.76 -4.43
CA LEU A 58 21.87 4.26 -3.93
C LEU A 58 23.00 3.23 -4.17
N LEU A 59 22.74 1.95 -3.92
CA LEU A 59 23.72 0.89 -4.20
C LEU A 59 24.01 0.76 -5.70
N GLU A 60 23.00 0.84 -6.56
CA GLU A 60 23.18 0.84 -8.02
C GLU A 60 23.99 2.05 -8.51
N THR A 61 23.81 3.21 -7.88
CA THR A 61 24.50 4.44 -8.26
C THR A 61 25.96 4.47 -7.78
N PHE A 62 26.20 4.06 -6.54
CA PHE A 62 27.51 4.24 -5.89
C PHE A 62 28.35 2.96 -5.78
N ALA A 63 27.72 1.78 -5.82
CA ALA A 63 28.38 0.48 -5.70
C ALA A 63 27.75 -0.60 -6.61
N PRO A 64 27.62 -0.34 -7.93
CA PRO A 64 26.87 -1.21 -8.85
C PRO A 64 27.37 -2.67 -8.86
N ALA A 65 28.66 -2.89 -8.62
CA ALA A 65 29.25 -4.23 -8.57
C ALA A 65 28.61 -5.14 -7.49
N LEU A 66 28.03 -4.58 -6.42
CA LEU A 66 27.35 -5.34 -5.37
C LEU A 66 25.94 -5.79 -5.78
N VAL A 67 25.29 -5.05 -6.69
CA VAL A 67 23.88 -5.25 -7.05
C VAL A 67 23.74 -6.00 -8.37
N LEU A 68 24.57 -5.66 -9.36
CA LEU A 68 24.50 -6.21 -10.72
C LEU A 68 24.41 -7.75 -10.78
N PRO A 69 25.11 -8.55 -9.96
CA PRO A 69 24.99 -10.02 -10.00
C PRO A 69 23.59 -10.56 -9.67
N TYR A 70 22.77 -9.77 -8.97
CA TYR A 70 21.43 -10.17 -8.52
C TYR A 70 20.32 -9.66 -9.46
N LYS A 71 20.63 -8.71 -10.34
CA LYS A 71 19.65 -8.12 -11.27
C LYS A 71 19.30 -9.10 -12.38
N LEU A 72 18.02 -9.19 -12.73
CA LEU A 72 17.51 -9.91 -13.90
C LEU A 72 18.13 -9.45 -15.22
N GLN A 73 18.50 -8.18 -15.34
CA GLN A 73 19.12 -7.59 -16.54
C GLN A 73 20.45 -6.88 -16.22
N PRO A 74 21.54 -7.63 -15.96
CA PRO A 74 22.79 -7.08 -15.44
C PRO A 74 23.58 -6.25 -16.46
N LYS A 75 23.17 -6.27 -17.74
CA LYS A 75 23.86 -5.55 -18.83
C LYS A 75 23.29 -4.16 -19.09
N VAL A 76 22.22 -3.77 -18.39
CA VAL A 76 21.55 -2.48 -18.60
C VAL A 76 21.47 -1.74 -17.27
N LEU A 77 22.15 -0.60 -17.21
CA LEU A 77 22.06 0.34 -16.10
C LEU A 77 21.23 1.54 -16.54
N LEU A 78 20.15 1.81 -15.83
CA LEU A 78 19.35 3.01 -16.06
C LEU A 78 20.01 4.21 -15.37
N PRO A 79 20.04 5.39 -16.01
CA PRO A 79 20.52 6.59 -15.35
C PRO A 79 19.56 6.98 -14.20
N PRO A 80 20.07 7.57 -13.09
CA PRO A 80 19.23 7.97 -11.95
C PRO A 80 18.08 8.92 -12.31
N THR A 81 18.22 9.66 -13.42
CA THR A 81 17.17 10.55 -13.96
C THR A 81 15.88 9.80 -14.33
N VAL A 82 15.96 8.53 -14.73
CA VAL A 82 14.77 7.70 -14.99
C VAL A 82 14.02 7.44 -13.69
N SER A 83 14.73 7.01 -12.64
CA SER A 83 14.16 6.80 -11.31
C SER A 83 13.53 8.07 -10.74
N LEU A 84 14.18 9.23 -10.93
CA LEU A 84 13.64 10.53 -10.53
C LEU A 84 12.37 10.91 -11.31
N ARG A 85 12.32 10.63 -12.61
CA ARG A 85 11.11 10.85 -13.43
C ARG A 85 9.96 9.98 -12.94
N CYS A 86 10.17 8.68 -12.78
CA CYS A 86 9.15 7.76 -12.28
C CYS A 86 8.65 8.20 -10.89
N PHE A 87 9.56 8.57 -9.99
CA PHE A 87 9.20 9.10 -8.68
C PHE A 87 8.38 10.38 -8.78
N ALA A 88 8.79 11.36 -9.59
CA ALA A 88 8.09 12.65 -9.70
C ALA A 88 6.66 12.49 -10.23
N GLU A 89 6.46 11.62 -11.22
CA GLU A 89 5.12 11.32 -11.77
C GLU A 89 4.22 10.65 -10.73
N ALA A 90 4.75 9.69 -9.97
CA ALA A 90 4.00 9.06 -8.88
C ALA A 90 3.73 10.02 -7.71
N ALA A 91 4.73 10.81 -7.30
CA ALA A 91 4.61 11.79 -6.22
C ALA A 91 3.54 12.85 -6.51
N PHE A 92 3.38 13.26 -7.77
CA PHE A 92 2.32 14.18 -8.18
C PHE A 92 0.93 13.66 -7.82
N PHE A 93 0.66 12.36 -8.00
CA PHE A 93 -0.61 11.75 -7.59
C PHE A 93 -0.86 11.87 -6.08
N PHE A 94 0.17 11.62 -5.26
CA PHE A 94 0.05 11.68 -3.79
C PHE A 94 -0.23 13.09 -3.27
N ILE A 95 0.27 14.14 -3.94
CA ILE A 95 -0.02 15.54 -3.58
C ILE A 95 -1.53 15.83 -3.61
N PHE A 96 -2.26 15.25 -4.56
CA PHE A 96 -3.71 15.44 -4.66
C PHE A 96 -4.51 14.39 -3.89
N ALA A 97 -3.95 13.20 -3.65
CA ALA A 97 -4.67 12.10 -3.01
C ALA A 97 -5.17 12.46 -1.60
N VAL A 98 -4.34 13.06 -0.75
CA VAL A 98 -4.74 13.42 0.63
C VAL A 98 -5.80 14.53 0.66
N PRO A 99 -5.63 15.68 -0.04
CA PRO A 99 -6.69 16.68 -0.14
C PRO A 99 -8.01 16.12 -0.67
N LEU A 100 -7.96 15.26 -1.69
CA LEU A 100 -9.17 14.61 -2.22
C LEU A 100 -9.83 13.71 -1.19
N GLN A 101 -9.07 12.93 -0.41
CA GLN A 101 -9.62 12.11 0.66
C GLN A 101 -10.31 12.94 1.76
N ILE A 102 -9.77 14.12 2.07
CA ILE A 102 -10.40 15.05 3.01
C ILE A 102 -11.68 15.64 2.41
N ILE A 103 -11.65 16.12 1.17
CA ILE A 103 -12.82 16.68 0.48
C ILE A 103 -13.95 15.63 0.36
N PHE A 104 -13.59 14.38 0.02
CA PHE A 104 -14.51 13.27 -0.18
C PHE A 104 -14.61 12.34 1.03
N HIS A 105 -14.27 12.82 2.24
CA HIS A 105 -14.19 11.99 3.44
C HIS A 105 -15.47 11.19 3.76
N PRO A 106 -16.72 11.65 3.51
CA PRO A 106 -17.90 10.86 3.79
C PRO A 106 -18.00 9.63 2.89
N ALA A 107 -17.60 9.78 1.62
CA ALA A 107 -17.56 8.68 0.66
C ALA A 107 -16.48 7.66 1.03
N VAL A 108 -15.29 8.14 1.41
CA VAL A 108 -14.19 7.29 1.89
C VAL A 108 -14.61 6.53 3.14
N ALA A 109 -15.20 7.20 4.14
CA ALA A 109 -15.71 6.56 5.34
C ALA A 109 -16.74 5.47 5.03
N LYS A 110 -17.64 5.73 4.08
CA LYS A 110 -18.63 4.73 3.64
C LYS A 110 -17.98 3.51 3.01
N VAL A 111 -16.91 3.67 2.22
CA VAL A 111 -16.15 2.55 1.65
C VAL A 111 -15.53 1.71 2.77
N TYR A 112 -14.83 2.32 3.72
CA TYR A 112 -14.24 1.59 4.85
C TYR A 112 -15.30 0.88 5.71
N GLN A 113 -16.48 1.49 5.90
CA GLN A 113 -17.61 0.85 6.57
C GLN A 113 -18.16 -0.35 5.77
N MET A 114 -18.31 -0.22 4.46
CA MET A 114 -18.75 -1.32 3.59
C MET A 114 -17.75 -2.49 3.58
N MET A 115 -16.45 -2.19 3.70
CA MET A 115 -15.39 -3.19 3.89
C MET A 115 -15.36 -3.78 5.30
N GLY A 116 -16.17 -3.29 6.24
CA GLY A 116 -16.16 -3.73 7.64
C GLY A 116 -14.88 -3.36 8.40
N THR A 117 -14.16 -2.32 7.98
CA THR A 117 -12.89 -1.95 8.60
C THR A 117 -13.12 -1.41 10.01
N ARG A 118 -12.49 -2.06 10.99
CA ARG A 118 -12.53 -1.65 12.39
C ARG A 118 -11.37 -0.70 12.72
N MET A 119 -11.63 0.28 13.57
CA MET A 119 -10.64 1.27 14.04
C MET A 119 -10.56 1.35 15.57
N GLY A 120 -11.53 0.75 16.26
CA GLY A 120 -11.58 0.70 17.72
C GLY A 120 -10.83 -0.50 18.30
N LEU A 121 -10.98 -0.67 19.61
CA LEU A 121 -10.39 -1.77 20.36
C LEU A 121 -11.23 -3.06 20.23
N PRO A 122 -10.65 -4.25 20.52
CA PRO A 122 -9.24 -4.49 20.82
C PRO A 122 -8.36 -4.42 19.58
N LEU A 123 -7.05 -4.19 19.74
CA LEU A 123 -6.12 -4.29 18.61
C LEU A 123 -6.06 -5.74 18.07
N PRO A 124 -5.78 -5.94 16.76
CA PRO A 124 -5.69 -7.28 16.19
C PRO A 124 -4.56 -8.08 16.83
N SER A 125 -4.82 -9.36 17.09
CA SER A 125 -3.78 -10.29 17.56
C SER A 125 -2.79 -10.60 16.43
N VAL A 126 -1.56 -10.99 16.76
CA VAL A 126 -0.55 -11.37 15.75
C VAL A 126 -1.05 -12.49 14.84
N ASN A 127 -1.80 -13.46 15.38
CA ASN A 127 -2.36 -14.57 14.60
C ASN A 127 -3.46 -14.08 13.64
N GLU A 128 -4.30 -13.15 14.08
CA GLU A 128 -5.31 -12.52 13.23
C GLU A 128 -4.64 -11.76 12.07
N ILE A 129 -3.63 -10.94 12.37
CA ILE A 129 -2.85 -10.22 11.36
C ILE A 129 -2.22 -11.20 10.36
N ALA A 130 -1.54 -12.23 10.85
CA ALA A 130 -0.84 -13.20 10.00
C ALA A 130 -1.80 -13.96 9.08
N ALA A 131 -2.95 -14.40 9.61
CA ALA A 131 -3.98 -15.07 8.81
C ALA A 131 -4.59 -14.13 7.75
N GLN A 132 -4.89 -12.88 8.13
CA GLN A 132 -5.39 -11.86 7.21
C GLN A 132 -4.38 -11.57 6.09
N LEU A 133 -3.11 -11.30 6.42
CA LEU A 133 -2.06 -11.05 5.42
C LEU A 133 -1.86 -12.24 4.47
N LEU A 134 -1.96 -13.48 4.96
CA LEU A 134 -1.88 -14.67 4.11
C LEU A 134 -3.04 -14.71 3.11
N VAL A 135 -4.27 -14.53 3.58
CA VAL A 135 -5.46 -14.49 2.70
C VAL A 135 -5.34 -13.36 1.68
N TYR A 136 -4.94 -12.18 2.12
CA TYR A 136 -4.81 -11.02 1.24
C TYR A 136 -3.76 -11.25 0.16
N SER A 137 -2.61 -11.83 0.52
CA SER A 137 -1.55 -12.17 -0.44
C SER A 137 -2.04 -13.15 -1.50
N LEU A 138 -2.77 -14.21 -1.10
CA LEU A 138 -3.29 -15.21 -2.04
C LEU A 138 -4.34 -14.63 -2.99
N VAL A 139 -5.25 -13.79 -2.46
CA VAL A 139 -6.30 -13.14 -3.26
C VAL A 139 -5.72 -12.11 -4.21
N GLU A 140 -4.79 -11.29 -3.71
CA GLU A 140 -4.14 -10.26 -4.50
C GLU A 140 -3.33 -10.89 -5.63
N ASP A 141 -2.48 -11.88 -5.35
CA ASP A 141 -1.67 -12.57 -6.35
C ASP A 141 -2.54 -13.18 -7.46
N TYR A 142 -3.60 -13.92 -7.08
CA TYR A 142 -4.50 -14.56 -8.03
C TYR A 142 -5.21 -13.54 -8.94
N LEU A 143 -5.77 -12.47 -8.36
CA LEU A 143 -6.51 -11.47 -9.15
C LEU A 143 -5.59 -10.59 -9.98
N SER A 144 -4.45 -10.18 -9.41
CA SER A 144 -3.43 -9.39 -10.10
C SER A 144 -2.88 -10.15 -11.30
N TYR A 145 -2.64 -11.46 -11.18
CA TYR A 145 -2.25 -12.29 -12.32
C TYR A 145 -3.24 -12.21 -13.48
N TRP A 146 -4.54 -12.39 -13.22
CA TRP A 146 -5.53 -12.40 -14.28
C TRP A 146 -5.75 -11.02 -14.90
N ILE A 147 -5.78 -9.97 -14.08
CA ILE A 147 -5.90 -8.59 -14.57
C ILE A 147 -4.67 -8.22 -15.41
N HIS A 148 -3.47 -8.54 -14.92
CA HIS A 148 -2.23 -8.29 -15.64
C HIS A 148 -2.17 -9.07 -16.96
N ARG A 149 -2.62 -10.33 -16.97
CA ARG A 149 -2.74 -11.13 -18.19
C ARG A 149 -3.71 -10.51 -19.20
N LEU A 150 -4.84 -9.95 -18.74
CA LEU A 150 -5.79 -9.22 -19.60
C LEU A 150 -5.17 -7.95 -20.17
N LEU A 151 -4.37 -7.22 -19.38
CA LEU A 151 -3.62 -6.06 -19.83
C LEU A 151 -2.56 -6.41 -20.89
N HIS A 152 -2.11 -7.65 -20.95
CA HIS A 152 -1.22 -8.15 -22.02
C HIS A 152 -1.94 -8.64 -23.28
N THR A 153 -3.27 -8.54 -23.37
CA THR A 153 -3.97 -8.70 -24.66
C THR A 153 -3.59 -7.56 -25.61
N LYS A 154 -3.75 -7.76 -26.94
CA LYS A 154 -3.37 -6.75 -27.94
C LYS A 154 -3.92 -5.35 -27.62
N TRP A 155 -5.22 -5.27 -27.34
CA TRP A 155 -5.87 -3.99 -27.01
C TRP A 155 -5.40 -3.44 -25.66
N GLY A 156 -5.38 -4.27 -24.61
CA GLY A 156 -4.96 -3.86 -23.27
C GLY A 156 -3.53 -3.31 -23.28
N TYR A 157 -2.64 -3.97 -24.02
CA TYR A 157 -1.25 -3.57 -24.10
C TYR A 157 -1.13 -2.24 -24.84
N GLU A 158 -1.65 -2.15 -26.06
CA GLU A 158 -1.52 -0.96 -26.90
C GLU A 158 -2.14 0.30 -26.27
N LYS A 159 -3.21 0.15 -25.48
CA LYS A 159 -3.98 1.28 -24.94
C LYS A 159 -3.68 1.63 -23.49
N ILE A 160 -3.23 0.65 -22.70
CA ILE A 160 -3.09 0.82 -21.25
C ILE A 160 -1.68 0.42 -20.82
N HIS A 161 -1.28 -0.83 -21.06
CA HIS A 161 -0.09 -1.40 -20.44
C HIS A 161 1.24 -1.00 -21.07
N ARG A 162 1.23 -0.47 -22.29
CA ARG A 162 2.46 -0.11 -23.02
C ARG A 162 3.32 0.91 -22.28
N VAL A 163 2.72 1.85 -21.54
CA VAL A 163 3.46 2.86 -20.77
C VAL A 163 4.30 2.19 -19.68
N HIS A 164 3.73 1.20 -18.99
CA HIS A 164 4.42 0.44 -17.96
C HIS A 164 5.64 -0.32 -18.51
N HIS A 165 5.57 -0.79 -19.75
CA HIS A 165 6.67 -1.46 -20.46
C HIS A 165 7.60 -0.52 -21.23
N GLU A 166 7.53 0.81 -21.01
CA GLU A 166 8.49 1.76 -21.61
C GLU A 166 9.92 1.49 -21.14
N PHE A 167 10.07 1.11 -19.87
CA PHE A 167 11.35 0.72 -19.28
C PHE A 167 11.45 -0.79 -19.22
N THR A 168 12.31 -1.37 -20.07
CA THR A 168 12.55 -2.81 -20.08
C THR A 168 13.52 -3.26 -18.98
N ALA A 169 14.36 -2.36 -18.49
CA ALA A 169 15.28 -2.62 -17.38
C ALA A 169 14.61 -2.33 -16.03
N PRO A 170 14.83 -3.21 -15.03
CA PRO A 170 14.15 -3.10 -13.74
C PRO A 170 14.67 -1.91 -12.92
N THR A 171 13.74 -1.11 -12.38
CA THR A 171 13.98 -0.09 -11.36
C THR A 171 12.76 -0.02 -10.44
N GLY A 172 12.97 -0.01 -9.13
CA GLY A 172 11.87 -0.04 -8.15
C GLY A 172 10.84 1.09 -8.31
N PHE A 173 11.27 2.29 -8.73
CA PHE A 173 10.35 3.41 -8.93
C PHE A 173 9.44 3.24 -10.16
N ALA A 174 9.80 2.38 -11.13
CA ALA A 174 8.96 2.11 -12.29
C ALA A 174 7.69 1.31 -11.94
N MET A 175 7.60 0.73 -10.75
CA MET A 175 6.41 0.02 -10.28
C MET A 175 5.12 0.84 -10.44
N SER A 176 5.17 2.15 -10.18
CA SER A 176 4.01 3.05 -10.32
C SER A 176 4.00 3.85 -11.63
N TYR A 177 5.03 3.70 -12.46
CA TYR A 177 5.10 4.36 -13.77
C TYR A 177 4.23 3.56 -14.75
N SER A 178 2.98 3.98 -14.91
CA SER A 178 2.02 3.32 -15.77
C SER A 178 0.89 4.26 -16.18
N HIS A 179 0.02 3.78 -17.06
CA HIS A 179 -1.19 4.50 -17.42
C HIS A 179 -2.16 4.56 -16.22
N TRP A 180 -2.86 5.67 -16.01
CA TRP A 180 -3.78 5.83 -14.86
C TRP A 180 -4.82 4.71 -14.72
N ALA A 181 -5.31 4.19 -15.85
CA ALA A 181 -6.28 3.09 -15.87
C ALA A 181 -5.67 1.76 -15.39
N GLU A 182 -4.37 1.54 -15.62
CA GLU A 182 -3.65 0.40 -15.09
C GLU A 182 -3.49 0.51 -13.59
N ASN A 183 -3.03 1.66 -13.09
CA ASN A 183 -2.93 1.92 -11.65
C ASN A 183 -4.27 1.67 -10.95
N LEU A 184 -5.39 2.11 -11.53
CA LEU A 184 -6.72 1.84 -10.98
C LEU A 184 -7.06 0.34 -11.01
N ALA A 185 -6.86 -0.33 -12.15
CA ALA A 185 -7.20 -1.74 -12.31
C ALA A 185 -6.39 -2.65 -11.38
N LEU A 186 -5.08 -2.40 -11.24
CA LEU A 186 -4.18 -3.18 -10.39
C LEU A 186 -4.27 -2.80 -8.90
N SER A 187 -4.91 -1.68 -8.56
CA SER A 187 -5.23 -1.35 -7.16
C SER A 187 -6.43 -2.14 -6.63
N VAL A 188 -7.32 -2.63 -7.52
CA VAL A 188 -8.53 -3.38 -7.11
C VAL A 188 -8.18 -4.67 -6.36
N PRO A 189 -7.29 -5.56 -6.85
CA PRO A 189 -6.88 -6.77 -6.14
C PRO A 189 -6.49 -6.54 -4.67
N ALA A 190 -5.72 -5.48 -4.40
CA ALA A 190 -5.25 -5.15 -3.06
C ALA A 190 -6.38 -4.77 -2.09
N LEU A 191 -7.54 -4.36 -2.60
CA LEU A 191 -8.74 -4.02 -1.82
C LEU A 191 -9.69 -5.21 -1.63
N VAL A 192 -9.66 -6.22 -2.52
CA VAL A 192 -10.60 -7.34 -2.47
C VAL A 192 -10.38 -8.18 -1.22
N GLY A 193 -9.14 -8.52 -0.88
CA GLY A 193 -8.80 -9.28 0.33
C GLY A 193 -9.41 -8.67 1.60
N PRO A 194 -9.09 -7.41 1.94
CA PRO A 194 -9.69 -6.73 3.08
C PRO A 194 -11.21 -6.56 3.01
N SER A 195 -11.80 -6.56 1.80
CA SER A 195 -13.26 -6.50 1.64
C SER A 195 -13.95 -7.82 1.95
N ILE A 196 -13.30 -8.97 1.66
CA ILE A 196 -13.87 -10.30 1.93
C ILE A 196 -13.59 -10.78 3.36
N VAL A 197 -12.44 -10.40 3.92
CA VAL A 197 -12.06 -10.69 5.30
C VAL A 197 -11.70 -9.36 5.95
N PRO A 198 -12.68 -8.66 6.57
CA PRO A 198 -12.46 -7.37 7.21
C PRO A 198 -11.38 -7.42 8.29
N CYS A 199 -10.64 -6.33 8.44
CA CYS A 199 -9.58 -6.21 9.45
C CYS A 199 -9.54 -4.85 10.13
N HIS A 200 -8.63 -4.72 11.09
CA HIS A 200 -8.33 -3.44 11.72
C HIS A 200 -7.58 -2.50 10.76
N ILE A 201 -7.74 -1.19 10.92
CA ILE A 201 -7.04 -0.18 10.12
C ILE A 201 -5.51 -0.31 10.21
N THR A 202 -4.98 -0.76 11.35
CA THR A 202 -3.54 -1.04 11.49
C THR A 202 -3.11 -2.24 10.65
N THR A 203 -3.97 -3.25 10.48
CA THR A 203 -3.70 -4.36 9.55
C THR A 203 -3.76 -3.86 8.11
N HIS A 204 -4.68 -2.95 7.77
CA HIS A 204 -4.67 -2.30 6.44
C HIS A 204 -3.33 -1.60 6.17
N TRP A 205 -2.83 -0.81 7.11
CA TRP A 205 -1.55 -0.12 6.96
C TRP A 205 -0.39 -1.09 6.74
N LEU A 206 -0.37 -2.19 7.51
CA LEU A 206 0.65 -3.23 7.36
C LEU A 206 0.51 -3.95 6.02
N TRP A 207 -0.71 -4.29 5.60
CA TRP A 207 -1.00 -4.93 4.33
C TRP A 207 -0.52 -4.10 3.15
N PHE A 208 -0.89 -2.82 3.09
CA PHE A 208 -0.45 -1.94 2.01
C PHE A 208 1.05 -1.68 2.03
N THR A 209 1.67 -1.62 3.22
CA THR A 209 3.13 -1.54 3.34
C THR A 209 3.81 -2.77 2.75
N PHE A 210 3.38 -3.97 3.15
CA PHE A 210 3.90 -5.23 2.66
C PHE A 210 3.72 -5.35 1.14
N ARG A 211 2.51 -5.10 0.64
CA ARG A 211 2.18 -5.16 -0.78
C ARG A 211 3.02 -4.21 -1.61
N LEU A 212 3.26 -3.01 -1.12
CA LEU A 212 4.06 -2.01 -1.82
C LEU A 212 5.54 -2.38 -1.88
N ILE A 213 6.10 -2.88 -0.77
CA ILE A 213 7.48 -3.39 -0.72
C ILE A 213 7.65 -4.57 -1.68
N GLU A 214 6.71 -5.51 -1.69
CA GLU A 214 6.74 -6.65 -2.61
C GLU A 214 6.67 -6.19 -4.09
N GLY A 215 5.76 -5.26 -4.40
CA GLY A 215 5.65 -4.69 -5.75
C GLY A 215 6.94 -4.01 -6.19
N ILE A 216 7.54 -3.19 -5.32
CA ILE A 216 8.85 -2.55 -5.57
C ILE A 216 9.92 -3.62 -5.79
N ASN A 217 9.95 -4.67 -4.98
CA ASN A 217 10.94 -5.74 -5.09
C ASN A 217 10.84 -6.48 -6.43
N ILE A 218 9.63 -6.77 -6.91
CA ILE A 218 9.40 -7.38 -8.23
C ILE A 218 9.95 -6.51 -9.37
N HIS A 219 9.86 -5.18 -9.24
CA HIS A 219 10.35 -4.23 -10.25
C HIS A 219 11.83 -3.86 -10.06
N SER A 220 12.42 -4.17 -8.91
CA SER A 220 13.83 -3.96 -8.63
C SER A 220 14.71 -4.96 -9.37
N GLY A 221 14.19 -6.16 -9.64
CA GLY A 221 14.82 -7.19 -10.46
C GLY A 221 16.07 -7.82 -9.87
#